data_AF-A0AA39WK03-F1
#
_entry.id   AF-A0AA39WK03-F1
#
_cell.length_a   1.000
_cell.length_b   1.000
_cell.length_c   1.000
_cell.angle_alpha   90.00
_cell.angle_beta   90.00
_cell.angle_gamma   90.00
#
_symmetry.space_group_name_H-M   'P 1'
#
loop_
_entity.id
_entity.type
_entity.pdbx_description
1 polymer ?
#
loop_
_entity_poly.entity_id
_entity_poly.type
_entity_poly.pdbx_seq_one_letter_code
_entity_poly.pdbx_strand_id
1 'polypeptide(L)'
;VGGKYVKPDLNISDEGNAGNQAYVTYLPTHSYALSQWNNNKIPQIVAGSIAVDGFQLADFSVYNVTYSDCPNSPWVIVRHTSSSKTVAQLAVEIGKIPAGMRQATSTYLVYPESHNGAIGALSGYLVGKASYYFPTALVHEHGHSVDGYLVSPNPTVTSYSDTTAWRNTVLADGYTATAYGTSSHAENFADIGRVVLINNIYPGGIAALFPGHPNLGQIASQVSLFGTVAGSYYQKESQCGSNKYAFPSVFVHVP
;
A
#
# COMPACT_ATOMS: atom_id res chain seq x y z
N VAL A 1 -9.54 -15.41 13.93
CA VAL A 1 -8.43 -15.51 14.91
C VAL A 1 -7.19 -15.98 14.16
N GLY A 2 -6.37 -15.04 13.70
CA GLY A 2 -5.10 -15.33 13.01
C GLY A 2 -3.96 -15.19 14.01
N GLY A 3 -3.38 -16.32 14.42
CA GLY A 3 -2.16 -16.32 15.22
C GLY A 3 -0.93 -16.09 14.33
N LYS A 4 0.15 -15.58 14.93
CA LYS A 4 1.48 -15.63 14.31
C LYS A 4 1.78 -17.09 13.96
N TYR A 5 2.33 -17.33 12.78
CA TYR A 5 2.83 -18.65 12.41
C TYR A 5 4.36 -18.57 12.35
N VAL A 6 5.02 -19.58 12.92
CA VAL A 6 6.48 -19.57 13.06
C VAL A 6 7.11 -20.15 11.80
N LYS A 7 7.66 -19.28 10.95
CA LYS A 7 8.51 -19.64 9.82
C LYS A 7 9.76 -18.75 9.81
N PRO A 8 10.92 -19.25 9.38
CA PRO A 8 12.06 -18.40 9.08
C PRO A 8 11.71 -17.45 7.93
N ASP A 9 12.39 -16.30 7.87
CA ASP A 9 12.23 -15.33 6.80
C ASP A 9 13.46 -15.24 5.89
N LEU A 10 13.26 -14.67 4.71
CA LEU A 10 14.31 -14.47 3.72
C LEU A 10 15.05 -13.13 3.86
N ASN A 11 14.56 -12.20 4.71
CA ASN A 11 15.09 -10.83 4.84
C ASN A 11 15.28 -10.12 3.47
N ILE A 12 14.29 -10.24 2.58
CA ILE A 12 14.42 -9.77 1.18
C ILE A 12 13.82 -8.39 0.92
N SER A 13 13.10 -7.79 1.88
CA SER A 13 12.52 -6.46 1.64
C SER A 13 12.49 -5.47 2.80
N ASP A 14 12.96 -5.82 4.00
CA ASP A 14 13.02 -4.92 5.17
C ASP A 14 13.71 -3.57 4.89
N GLU A 15 13.28 -2.55 5.63
CA GLU A 15 13.85 -1.20 5.51
C GLU A 15 15.37 -1.23 5.72
N GLY A 16 16.11 -0.57 4.82
CA GLY A 16 17.57 -0.57 4.84
C GLY A 16 18.25 -1.73 4.09
N ASN A 17 17.51 -2.71 3.56
CA ASN A 17 18.10 -3.77 2.74
C ASN A 17 18.06 -3.47 1.23
N ALA A 18 18.58 -4.40 0.41
CA ALA A 18 18.66 -4.25 -1.04
C ALA A 18 17.27 -4.13 -1.71
N GLY A 19 16.23 -4.76 -1.16
CA GLY A 19 14.84 -4.62 -1.61
C GLY A 19 14.32 -3.20 -1.44
N ASN A 20 14.56 -2.57 -0.28
CA ASN A 20 14.22 -1.17 -0.06
C ASN A 20 14.88 -0.24 -1.11
N GLN A 21 16.16 -0.44 -1.40
CA GLN A 21 16.86 0.35 -2.41
C GLN A 21 16.32 0.10 -3.83
N ALA A 22 15.88 -1.13 -4.12
CA ALA A 22 15.27 -1.45 -5.41
C ALA A 22 13.99 -0.63 -5.63
N TYR A 23 13.12 -0.47 -4.62
CA TYR A 23 11.93 0.39 -4.75
C TYR A 23 12.29 1.86 -4.98
N VAL A 24 13.27 2.38 -4.26
CA VAL A 24 13.71 3.78 -4.42
C VAL A 24 14.24 4.03 -5.83
N THR A 25 14.89 3.04 -6.44
CA THR A 25 15.62 3.20 -7.71
C THR A 25 14.78 2.84 -8.94
N TYR A 26 13.97 1.79 -8.86
CA TYR A 26 13.35 1.15 -10.04
C TYR A 26 11.85 1.36 -10.18
N LEU A 27 11.17 1.86 -9.14
CA LEU A 27 9.78 2.27 -9.26
C LEU A 27 9.65 3.44 -10.24
N PRO A 28 8.53 3.52 -10.98
CA PRO A 28 8.32 4.57 -11.96
C PRO A 28 8.21 5.95 -11.29
N THR A 29 8.42 6.98 -12.09
CA THR A 29 8.09 8.35 -11.70
C THR A 29 7.04 8.87 -12.67
N HIS A 30 5.96 9.43 -12.12
CA HIS A 30 4.86 9.97 -12.91
C HIS A 30 4.70 11.46 -12.63
N SER A 31 4.41 12.22 -13.69
CA SER A 31 3.94 13.58 -13.52
C SER A 31 2.59 13.60 -12.82
N TYR A 32 2.32 14.65 -12.06
CA TYR A 32 1.08 14.81 -11.32
C TYR A 32 0.56 16.24 -11.37
N ALA A 33 -0.75 16.38 -11.18
CA ALA A 33 -1.42 17.66 -10.95
C ALA A 33 -2.06 17.65 -9.56
N LEU A 34 -1.91 18.77 -8.84
CA LEU A 34 -2.50 18.99 -7.52
C LEU A 34 -3.56 20.09 -7.59
N SER A 35 -4.68 19.88 -6.91
CA SER A 35 -5.71 20.90 -6.71
C SER A 35 -6.19 20.88 -5.27
N GLN A 36 -5.94 21.96 -4.53
CA GLN A 36 -6.43 22.12 -3.17
C GLN A 36 -7.95 22.35 -3.16
N TRP A 37 -8.63 21.80 -2.16
CA TRP A 37 -10.04 22.09 -1.90
C TRP A 37 -10.17 23.35 -1.06
N ASN A 38 -11.00 24.29 -1.51
CA ASN A 38 -11.30 25.54 -0.80
C ASN A 38 -12.77 25.59 -0.34
N ASN A 39 -13.36 24.43 -0.08
CA ASN A 39 -14.79 24.27 0.21
C ASN A 39 -15.09 23.89 1.67
N ASN A 40 -14.08 23.92 2.55
CA ASN A 40 -14.16 23.50 3.95
C ASN A 40 -14.77 22.09 4.11
N LYS A 41 -14.40 21.15 3.24
CA LYS A 41 -14.86 19.76 3.31
C LYS A 41 -13.70 18.79 3.48
N ILE A 42 -13.97 17.71 4.21
CA ILE A 42 -13.10 16.55 4.35
C ILE A 42 -13.89 15.29 4.00
N PRO A 43 -13.31 14.29 3.30
CA PRO A 43 -13.94 12.99 3.10
C PRO A 43 -14.43 12.37 4.42
N GLN A 44 -15.69 11.96 4.49
CA GLN A 44 -16.25 11.36 5.70
C GLN A 44 -15.48 10.10 6.12
N ILE A 45 -14.95 9.36 5.14
CA ILE A 45 -14.19 8.12 5.35
C ILE A 45 -12.96 8.31 6.26
N VAL A 46 -12.37 9.51 6.29
CA VAL A 46 -11.20 9.81 7.14
C VAL A 46 -11.53 10.68 8.34
N ALA A 47 -12.68 11.36 8.35
CA ALA A 47 -13.06 12.26 9.44
C ALA A 47 -13.20 11.53 10.78
N GLY A 48 -13.69 10.29 10.76
CA GLY A 48 -13.77 9.44 11.95
C GLY A 48 -12.40 9.13 12.55
N SER A 49 -11.42 8.77 11.72
CA SER A 49 -10.04 8.54 12.19
C SER A 49 -9.43 9.80 12.81
N ILE A 50 -9.60 10.96 12.17
CA ILE A 50 -9.09 12.23 12.69
C ILE A 50 -9.62 12.50 14.11
N ALA A 51 -10.92 12.29 14.33
CA ALA A 51 -11.53 12.48 15.64
C ALA A 51 -11.07 11.45 16.68
N VAL A 52 -10.98 10.16 16.30
CA VAL A 52 -10.51 9.09 17.18
C VAL A 52 -9.06 9.30 17.62
N ASP A 53 -8.22 9.81 16.72
CA ASP A 53 -6.81 10.10 16.99
C ASP A 53 -6.60 11.45 17.71
N GLY A 54 -7.70 12.16 18.04
CA GLY A 54 -7.68 13.37 18.86
C GLY A 54 -7.27 14.65 18.13
N PHE A 55 -7.27 14.65 16.80
CA PHE A 55 -6.91 15.82 15.99
C PHE A 55 -8.15 16.65 15.60
N GLN A 56 -7.93 17.94 15.28
CA GLN A 56 -8.98 18.81 14.79
C GLN A 56 -9.05 18.76 13.26
N LEU A 57 -10.26 18.69 12.71
CA LEU A 57 -10.48 18.69 11.26
C LEU A 57 -9.92 19.95 10.57
N ALA A 58 -9.97 21.10 11.27
CA ALA A 58 -9.47 22.38 10.76
C ALA A 58 -7.96 22.41 10.52
N ASP A 59 -7.21 21.50 11.14
CA ASP A 59 -5.76 21.39 10.97
C ASP A 59 -5.35 20.59 9.72
N PHE A 60 -6.32 20.17 8.89
CA PHE A 60 -6.06 19.41 7.67
C PHE A 60 -6.36 20.22 6.41
N SER A 61 -5.49 20.08 5.43
CA SER A 61 -5.70 20.55 4.06
C SER A 61 -5.98 19.37 3.15
N VAL A 62 -6.96 19.53 2.25
CA VAL A 62 -7.38 18.48 1.33
C VAL A 62 -7.00 18.84 -0.10
N TYR A 63 -6.45 17.86 -0.82
CA TYR A 63 -5.99 18.02 -2.20
C TYR A 63 -6.48 16.85 -3.04
N ASN A 64 -6.91 17.15 -4.27
CA ASN A 64 -6.91 16.15 -5.33
C ASN A 64 -5.50 16.02 -5.89
N VAL A 65 -5.07 14.78 -6.12
CA VAL A 65 -3.87 14.45 -6.89
C VAL A 65 -4.26 13.57 -8.06
N THR A 66 -3.80 13.94 -9.26
CA THR A 66 -4.03 13.18 -10.50
C THR A 66 -2.69 12.84 -11.11
N TYR A 67 -2.44 11.57 -11.42
CA TYR A 67 -1.19 11.09 -12.01
C TYR A 67 -1.34 10.80 -13.51
N SER A 68 -0.26 10.95 -14.27
CA SER A 68 -0.28 10.75 -15.73
C SER A 68 -0.61 9.33 -16.20
N ASP A 69 -0.40 8.33 -15.35
CA ASP A 69 -0.74 6.91 -15.58
C ASP A 69 -2.17 6.55 -15.10
N CYS A 70 -2.93 7.55 -14.65
CA CYS A 70 -4.34 7.43 -14.30
C CYS A 70 -5.04 8.81 -14.40
N PRO A 71 -5.08 9.42 -15.60
CA PRO A 71 -5.40 10.84 -15.75
C PRO A 71 -6.86 11.19 -15.46
N ASN A 72 -7.77 10.22 -15.55
CA ASN A 72 -9.22 10.45 -15.41
C ASN A 72 -9.75 10.16 -14.00
N SER A 73 -8.89 9.85 -13.03
CA SER A 73 -9.33 9.39 -11.72
C SER A 73 -8.39 9.88 -10.62
N PRO A 74 -8.69 11.03 -10.00
CA PRO A 74 -7.87 11.56 -8.92
C PRO A 74 -7.93 10.68 -7.66
N TRP A 75 -6.91 10.81 -6.81
CA TRP A 75 -6.93 10.42 -5.40
C TRP A 75 -7.05 11.67 -4.54
N VAL A 76 -7.43 11.49 -3.27
CA VAL A 76 -7.49 12.56 -2.28
C VAL A 76 -6.33 12.43 -1.30
N ILE A 77 -5.57 13.51 -1.10
CA ILE A 77 -4.59 13.62 -0.01
C ILE A 77 -5.17 14.56 1.04
N VAL A 78 -5.42 14.03 2.24
CA VAL A 78 -5.83 14.77 3.44
C VAL A 78 -4.60 14.89 4.33
N ARG A 79 -4.01 16.07 4.41
CA ARG A 79 -2.71 16.29 5.04
C ARG A 79 -2.83 17.27 6.20
N HIS A 80 -2.38 16.86 7.38
CA HIS A 80 -2.24 17.77 8.51
C HIS A 80 -1.24 18.89 8.19
N THR A 81 -1.54 20.14 8.56
CA THR A 81 -0.73 21.32 8.27
C THR A 81 0.71 21.19 8.77
N SER A 82 0.89 20.71 10.01
CA SER A 82 2.18 20.40 10.66
C SER A 82 2.89 19.11 10.20
N SER A 83 2.44 18.47 9.12
CA SER A 83 3.11 17.29 8.54
C SER A 83 4.54 17.60 8.06
N SER A 84 5.50 16.70 8.29
CA SER A 84 6.91 16.88 7.90
C SER A 84 7.13 16.86 6.38
N LYS A 85 6.23 16.22 5.63
CA LYS A 85 6.25 16.20 4.16
C LYS A 85 5.24 17.21 3.63
N THR A 86 5.60 17.96 2.59
CA THR A 86 4.67 18.77 1.81
C THR A 86 3.74 17.88 0.98
N VAL A 87 2.61 18.43 0.51
CA VAL A 87 1.71 17.69 -0.40
C VAL A 87 2.42 17.29 -1.71
N ALA A 88 3.34 18.11 -2.21
CA ALA A 88 4.13 17.80 -3.41
C ALA A 88 5.06 16.60 -3.17
N GLN A 89 5.74 16.54 -2.01
CA GLN A 89 6.55 15.37 -1.65
C GLN A 89 5.70 14.11 -1.49
N LEU A 90 4.51 14.22 -0.87
CA LEU A 90 3.58 13.10 -0.75
C LEU A 90 3.11 12.61 -2.12
N ALA A 91 2.76 13.53 -3.03
CA ALA A 91 2.38 13.20 -4.39
C ALA A 91 3.52 12.48 -5.14
N VAL A 92 4.78 12.88 -4.95
CA VAL A 92 5.93 12.16 -5.55
C VAL A 92 6.01 10.73 -5.02
N GLU A 93 5.94 10.52 -3.70
CA GLU A 93 6.11 9.18 -3.12
C GLU A 93 4.95 8.24 -3.43
N ILE A 94 3.72 8.74 -3.34
CA ILE A 94 2.52 7.99 -3.78
C ILE A 94 2.60 7.71 -5.28
N GLY A 95 3.03 8.71 -6.06
CA GLY A 95 3.23 8.62 -7.51
C GLY A 95 4.19 7.52 -7.96
N LYS A 96 5.06 6.98 -7.09
CA LYS A 96 5.94 5.84 -7.42
C LYS A 96 5.25 4.49 -7.40
N ILE A 97 4.15 4.35 -6.65
CA ILE A 97 3.46 3.07 -6.49
C ILE A 97 2.68 2.76 -7.77
N PRO A 98 2.79 1.59 -8.41
CA PRO A 98 2.07 1.35 -9.66
C PRO A 98 0.57 1.65 -9.60
N ALA A 99 -0.02 2.22 -10.67
CA ALA A 99 -1.43 2.60 -10.67
C ALA A 99 -2.36 1.42 -10.35
N GLY A 100 -2.00 0.22 -10.81
CA GLY A 100 -2.69 -1.02 -10.49
C GLY A 100 -2.83 -1.20 -8.97
N MET A 101 -1.76 -1.05 -8.20
CA MET A 101 -1.82 -1.12 -6.74
C MET A 101 -2.60 0.06 -6.13
N ARG A 102 -2.33 1.29 -6.60
CA ARG A 102 -3.00 2.50 -6.08
C ARG A 102 -4.50 2.50 -6.29
N GLN A 103 -5.00 1.81 -7.31
CA GLN A 103 -6.43 1.79 -7.61
C GLN A 103 -7.25 1.10 -6.51
N ALA A 104 -6.62 0.30 -5.64
CA ALA A 104 -7.27 -0.30 -4.48
C ALA A 104 -7.57 0.72 -3.35
N THR A 105 -7.15 1.98 -3.52
CA THR A 105 -7.35 3.07 -2.58
C THR A 105 -7.91 4.30 -3.28
N SER A 106 -8.49 5.22 -2.50
CA SER A 106 -9.00 6.50 -3.01
C SER A 106 -8.43 7.69 -2.25
N THR A 107 -8.00 7.49 -1.02
CA THR A 107 -7.63 8.57 -0.09
C THR A 107 -6.36 8.24 0.69
N TYR A 108 -5.59 9.25 1.03
CA TYR A 108 -4.42 9.19 1.91
C TYR A 108 -4.60 10.19 3.04
N LEU A 109 -4.62 9.72 4.28
CA LEU A 109 -4.65 10.54 5.49
C LEU A 109 -3.24 10.64 6.08
N VAL A 110 -2.70 11.85 6.12
CA VAL A 110 -1.31 12.10 6.50
C VAL A 110 -1.26 12.95 7.76
N TYR A 111 -0.85 12.34 8.86
CA TYR A 111 -0.66 12.95 10.17
C TYR A 111 0.72 13.60 10.32
N PRO A 112 0.91 14.49 11.33
CA PRO A 112 2.21 15.01 11.69
C PRO A 112 3.06 13.96 12.44
N GLU A 113 4.34 14.25 12.66
CA GLU A 113 5.27 13.33 13.34
C GLU A 113 4.88 13.03 14.79
N SER A 114 4.08 13.90 15.42
CA SER A 114 3.57 13.70 16.77
C SER A 114 2.49 12.61 16.87
N HIS A 115 2.02 12.05 15.75
CA HIS A 115 1.10 10.92 15.75
C HIS A 115 1.82 9.62 16.13
N ASN A 116 1.23 8.85 17.05
CA ASN A 116 1.85 7.66 17.66
C ASN A 116 1.75 6.38 16.80
N GLY A 117 1.02 6.41 15.68
CA GLY A 117 0.92 5.28 14.75
C GLY A 117 1.89 5.35 13.57
N ALA A 118 2.23 4.18 13.03
CA ALA A 118 2.92 4.03 11.75
C ALA A 118 1.97 4.36 10.58
N ILE A 119 2.24 3.82 9.38
CA ILE A 119 1.26 3.79 8.30
C ILE A 119 0.46 2.49 8.37
N GLY A 120 -0.78 2.52 7.87
CA GLY A 120 -1.68 1.38 7.81
C GLY A 120 -2.71 1.54 6.70
N ALA A 121 -3.23 0.43 6.20
CA ALA A 121 -4.35 0.39 5.28
C ALA A 121 -5.70 0.17 6.00
N LEU A 122 -6.69 0.96 5.64
CA LEU A 122 -8.09 0.81 6.03
C LEU A 122 -8.95 0.76 4.76
N SER A 123 -10.24 0.46 4.89
CA SER A 123 -11.12 0.33 3.72
C SER A 123 -11.13 1.62 2.90
N GLY A 124 -10.50 1.59 1.72
CA GLY A 124 -10.47 2.69 0.77
C GLY A 124 -9.43 3.79 1.02
N TYR A 125 -8.64 3.72 2.09
CA TYR A 125 -7.64 4.74 2.38
C TYR A 125 -6.44 4.23 3.15
N LEU A 126 -5.31 4.92 2.99
CA LEU A 126 -4.10 4.73 3.79
C LEU A 126 -4.02 5.84 4.83
N VAL A 127 -3.56 5.52 6.02
CA VAL A 127 -3.44 6.46 7.13
C VAL A 127 -2.10 6.30 7.83
N GLY A 128 -1.46 7.40 8.18
CA GLY A 128 -0.24 7.35 8.98
C GLY A 128 0.48 8.68 9.10
N LYS A 129 1.56 8.72 9.87
CA LYS A 129 2.41 9.91 9.94
C LYS A 129 3.27 10.06 8.69
N ALA A 130 3.62 11.30 8.38
CA ALA A 130 4.27 11.70 7.15
C ALA A 130 5.61 11.00 6.87
N SER A 131 6.43 10.74 7.89
CA SER A 131 7.69 10.00 7.76
C SER A 131 7.52 8.58 7.19
N TYR A 132 6.37 7.93 7.39
CA TYR A 132 6.09 6.59 6.86
C TYR A 132 5.56 6.57 5.41
N TYR A 133 5.37 7.73 4.77
CA TYR A 133 5.00 7.80 3.36
C TYR A 133 6.24 7.68 2.47
N PHE A 134 6.91 6.54 2.49
CA PHE A 134 8.06 6.22 1.65
C PHE A 134 7.81 4.92 0.86
N PRO A 135 8.55 4.65 -0.23
CA PRO A 135 8.19 3.61 -1.19
C PRO A 135 7.93 2.24 -0.57
N THR A 136 8.83 1.75 0.27
CA THR A 136 8.74 0.41 0.87
C THR A 136 7.49 0.22 1.74
N ALA A 137 7.20 1.19 2.62
CA ALA A 137 6.00 1.15 3.43
C ALA A 137 4.74 1.30 2.58
N LEU A 138 4.75 2.22 1.60
CA LEU A 138 3.62 2.40 0.70
C LEU A 138 3.33 1.14 -0.14
N VAL A 139 4.35 0.43 -0.62
CA VAL A 139 4.15 -0.85 -1.33
C VAL A 139 3.47 -1.87 -0.43
N HIS A 140 3.92 -1.98 0.82
CA HIS A 140 3.33 -2.88 1.82
C HIS A 140 1.85 -2.53 2.08
N GLU A 141 1.52 -1.27 2.38
CA GLU A 141 0.14 -0.88 2.70
C GLU A 141 -0.82 -0.95 1.51
N HIS A 142 -0.33 -0.67 0.30
CA HIS A 142 -1.14 -0.95 -0.89
C HIS A 142 -1.34 -2.45 -1.10
N GLY A 143 -0.44 -3.30 -0.59
CA GLY A 143 -0.64 -4.74 -0.54
C GLY A 143 -1.84 -5.16 0.29
N HIS A 144 -2.00 -4.60 1.49
CA HIS A 144 -3.22 -4.78 2.30
C HIS A 144 -4.46 -4.26 1.58
N SER A 145 -4.35 -3.13 0.89
CA SER A 145 -5.47 -2.57 0.13
C SER A 145 -5.90 -3.50 -1.01
N VAL A 146 -4.94 -4.05 -1.78
CA VAL A 146 -5.21 -5.03 -2.83
C VAL A 146 -5.80 -6.32 -2.24
N ASP A 147 -5.29 -6.79 -1.10
CA ASP A 147 -5.77 -8.00 -0.41
C ASP A 147 -7.28 -7.93 -0.11
N GLY A 148 -7.74 -6.81 0.46
CA GLY A 148 -9.17 -6.55 0.67
C GLY A 148 -9.93 -6.38 -0.65
N TYR A 149 -9.33 -5.68 -1.61
CA TYR A 149 -9.96 -5.38 -2.90
C TYR A 149 -10.28 -6.60 -3.76
N LEU A 150 -9.51 -7.69 -3.62
CA LEU A 150 -9.67 -8.92 -4.39
C LEU A 150 -10.95 -9.71 -4.08
N VAL A 151 -11.50 -9.60 -2.87
CA VAL A 151 -12.63 -10.45 -2.45
C VAL A 151 -13.96 -9.78 -2.76
N SER A 152 -14.11 -8.51 -2.40
CA SER A 152 -15.20 -7.61 -2.78
C SER A 152 -15.01 -6.32 -1.98
N PRO A 153 -15.49 -5.16 -2.47
CA PRO A 153 -15.57 -3.96 -1.63
C PRO A 153 -16.50 -4.13 -0.40
N ASN A 154 -17.23 -5.25 -0.29
CA ASN A 154 -18.16 -5.54 0.82
C ASN A 154 -18.43 -7.07 0.99
N PRO A 155 -17.61 -7.86 1.74
CA PRO A 155 -17.84 -9.30 1.89
C PRO A 155 -17.83 -9.87 3.32
N THR A 156 -18.30 -11.12 3.44
CA THR A 156 -18.27 -12.01 4.62
C THR A 156 -16.88 -12.57 4.97
N VAL A 157 -15.91 -12.39 4.08
CA VAL A 157 -14.48 -12.64 4.29
C VAL A 157 -13.79 -11.28 4.19
N THR A 158 -12.95 -10.92 5.16
CA THR A 158 -12.39 -9.56 5.25
C THR A 158 -11.34 -9.25 4.18
N SER A 159 -10.56 -10.26 3.75
CA SER A 159 -9.52 -10.12 2.70
C SER A 159 -9.22 -11.45 2.00
N TYR A 160 -8.48 -11.44 0.87
CA TYR A 160 -8.11 -12.67 0.15
C TYR A 160 -7.20 -13.57 0.99
N SER A 161 -6.33 -12.97 1.80
CA SER A 161 -5.42 -13.66 2.72
C SER A 161 -6.13 -14.48 3.80
N ASP A 162 -7.41 -14.24 4.04
CA ASP A 162 -8.24 -15.04 4.95
C ASP A 162 -8.80 -16.31 4.31
N THR A 163 -8.71 -16.45 2.98
CA THR A 163 -9.19 -17.63 2.28
C THR A 163 -8.33 -18.86 2.56
N THR A 164 -8.96 -20.05 2.50
CA THR A 164 -8.24 -21.32 2.60
C THR A 164 -7.17 -21.48 1.51
N ALA A 165 -7.39 -20.90 0.33
CA ALA A 165 -6.42 -20.92 -0.77
C ALA A 165 -5.09 -20.28 -0.34
N TRP A 166 -5.14 -19.03 0.16
CA TRP A 166 -3.93 -18.34 0.62
C TRP A 166 -3.28 -19.06 1.81
N ARG A 167 -4.07 -19.44 2.81
CA ARG A 167 -3.56 -20.11 4.02
C ARG A 167 -2.86 -21.43 3.70
N ASN A 168 -3.41 -22.23 2.79
CA ASN A 168 -2.77 -23.47 2.35
C ASN A 168 -1.44 -23.21 1.63
N THR A 169 -1.36 -22.15 0.85
CA THR A 169 -0.12 -21.75 0.17
C THR A 169 0.96 -21.31 1.16
N VAL A 170 0.60 -20.52 2.18
CA VAL A 170 1.53 -20.17 3.26
C VAL A 170 2.01 -21.42 4.00
N LEU A 171 1.14 -22.40 4.24
CA LEU A 171 1.52 -23.67 4.86
C LEU A 171 2.46 -24.53 4.00
N ALA A 172 2.27 -24.53 2.67
CA ALA A 172 3.05 -25.33 1.74
C ALA A 172 4.51 -24.86 1.60
N ASP A 173 4.76 -23.57 1.81
CA ASP A 173 6.08 -22.95 1.70
C ASP A 173 6.85 -22.98 3.02
N GLY A 174 8.18 -23.10 2.98
CA GLY A 174 9.00 -23.19 4.20
C GLY A 174 9.28 -21.85 4.89
N TYR A 175 9.16 -20.73 4.17
CA TYR A 175 9.63 -19.41 4.58
C TYR A 175 8.58 -18.31 4.38
N THR A 176 8.79 -17.16 5.01
CA THR A 176 8.14 -15.88 4.65
C THR A 176 9.14 -14.94 3.96
N ALA A 177 8.62 -13.93 3.27
CA ALA A 177 9.46 -12.91 2.65
C ALA A 177 10.21 -12.05 3.69
N THR A 178 9.55 -11.70 4.79
CA THR A 178 10.16 -10.93 5.90
C THR A 178 9.75 -11.50 7.25
N ALA A 179 10.45 -11.08 8.30
CA ALA A 179 10.07 -11.37 9.67
C ALA A 179 8.68 -10.80 10.02
N TYR A 180 8.32 -9.63 9.48
CA TYR A 180 7.01 -9.00 9.73
C TYR A 180 5.85 -9.81 9.14
N GLY A 181 6.06 -10.38 7.95
CA GLY A 181 5.08 -11.25 7.28
C GLY A 181 4.67 -12.49 8.09
N THR A 182 5.43 -12.90 9.11
CA THR A 182 5.07 -14.01 10.02
C THR A 182 3.94 -13.66 10.99
N SER A 183 3.64 -12.37 11.14
CA SER A 183 2.73 -11.90 12.19
C SER A 183 1.25 -12.18 11.88
N SER A 184 0.87 -12.20 10.60
CA SER A 184 -0.46 -12.60 10.14
C SER A 184 -0.44 -13.03 8.68
N HIS A 185 -1.52 -13.67 8.20
CA HIS A 185 -1.65 -14.00 6.78
C HIS A 185 -1.79 -12.76 5.89
N ALA A 186 -2.36 -11.67 6.43
CA ALA A 186 -2.46 -10.39 5.74
C ALA A 186 -1.07 -9.74 5.58
N GLU A 187 -0.26 -9.73 6.64
CA GLU A 187 1.12 -9.21 6.55
C GLU A 187 1.95 -10.03 5.56
N ASN A 188 1.76 -11.35 5.57
CA ASN A 188 2.40 -12.22 4.60
C ASN A 188 2.01 -11.86 3.17
N PHE A 189 0.72 -11.64 2.92
CA PHE A 189 0.22 -11.27 1.60
C PHE A 189 0.82 -9.94 1.12
N ALA A 190 0.80 -8.92 1.98
CA ALA A 190 1.42 -7.63 1.70
C ALA A 190 2.92 -7.77 1.38
N ASP A 191 3.63 -8.61 2.12
CA ASP A 191 5.06 -8.84 1.91
C ASP A 191 5.41 -9.72 0.72
N ILE A 192 4.55 -10.67 0.34
CA ILE A 192 4.74 -11.41 -0.92
C ILE A 192 4.47 -10.47 -2.11
N GLY A 193 3.54 -9.52 -1.98
CA GLY A 193 3.33 -8.48 -2.97
C GLY A 193 4.59 -7.66 -3.24
N ARG A 194 5.36 -7.33 -2.20
CA ARG A 194 6.69 -6.70 -2.32
C ARG A 194 7.63 -7.54 -3.18
N VAL A 195 7.72 -8.85 -2.93
CA VAL A 195 8.55 -9.77 -3.75
C VAL A 195 8.14 -9.77 -5.22
N VAL A 196 6.84 -9.85 -5.48
CA VAL A 196 6.29 -9.84 -6.84
C VAL A 196 6.57 -8.50 -7.52
N LEU A 197 6.49 -7.38 -6.80
CA LEU A 197 6.85 -6.08 -7.34
C LEU A 197 8.32 -6.04 -7.76
N ILE A 198 9.23 -6.53 -6.91
CA ILE A 198 10.67 -6.62 -7.23
C ILE A 198 10.89 -7.40 -8.53
N ASN A 199 10.21 -8.53 -8.71
CA ASN A 199 10.28 -9.31 -9.95
C ASN A 199 9.87 -8.52 -11.19
N ASN A 200 8.99 -7.53 -11.03
CA ASN A 200 8.47 -6.72 -12.14
C ASN A 200 9.26 -5.42 -12.38
N ILE A 201 10.03 -4.92 -11.40
CA ILE A 201 10.74 -3.64 -11.51
C ILE A 201 12.26 -3.78 -11.61
N TYR A 202 12.84 -4.81 -11.00
CA TYR A 202 14.28 -4.99 -10.96
C TYR A 202 14.72 -5.89 -12.12
N PRO A 203 15.74 -5.49 -12.92
CA PRO A 203 16.25 -6.33 -14.00
C PRO A 203 16.72 -7.72 -13.49
N GLY A 204 16.08 -8.79 -13.98
CA GLY A 204 16.34 -10.16 -13.51
C GLY A 204 15.63 -10.55 -12.21
N GLY A 205 14.79 -9.67 -11.67
CA GLY A 205 13.92 -9.91 -10.52
C GLY A 205 14.65 -10.24 -9.22
N ILE A 206 13.95 -10.89 -8.30
CA ILE A 206 14.46 -11.17 -6.96
C ILE A 206 15.69 -12.09 -6.97
N ALA A 207 15.78 -13.00 -7.94
CA ALA A 207 16.93 -13.89 -8.09
C ALA A 207 18.21 -13.12 -8.46
N ALA A 208 18.10 -12.06 -9.26
CA ALA A 208 19.23 -11.19 -9.58
C ALA A 208 19.55 -10.22 -8.43
N LEU A 209 18.54 -9.78 -7.68
CA LEU A 209 18.73 -8.90 -6.53
C LEU A 209 19.39 -9.62 -5.34
N PHE A 210 19.09 -10.90 -5.15
CA PHE A 210 19.65 -11.76 -4.10
C PHE A 210 20.31 -13.01 -4.71
N PRO A 211 21.43 -12.84 -5.43
CA PRO A 211 22.04 -13.93 -6.19
C PRO A 211 22.51 -15.05 -5.27
N GLY A 212 22.13 -16.29 -5.61
CA GLY A 212 22.55 -17.49 -4.88
C GLY A 212 21.88 -17.70 -3.52
N HIS A 213 20.86 -16.90 -3.17
CA HIS A 213 20.18 -17.05 -1.89
C HIS A 213 19.47 -18.43 -1.80
N PRO A 214 19.87 -19.32 -0.87
CA PRO A 214 19.58 -20.75 -0.92
C PRO A 214 18.09 -21.08 -0.72
N ASN A 215 17.35 -20.17 -0.10
CA ASN A 215 15.95 -20.39 0.29
C ASN A 215 14.94 -19.60 -0.55
N LEU A 216 15.33 -18.93 -1.65
CA LEU A 216 14.36 -18.17 -2.48
C LEU A 216 13.21 -19.06 -3.00
N GLY A 217 13.50 -20.33 -3.32
CA GLY A 217 12.48 -21.29 -3.72
C GLY A 217 11.48 -21.67 -2.63
N GLN A 218 11.74 -21.31 -1.37
CA GLN A 218 10.88 -21.65 -0.22
C GLN A 218 9.69 -20.71 -0.04
N ILE A 219 9.50 -19.73 -0.94
CA ILE A 219 8.29 -18.90 -1.05
C ILE A 219 7.59 -19.05 -2.42
N ALA A 220 7.96 -20.09 -3.19
CA ALA A 220 7.54 -20.23 -4.57
C ALA A 220 6.02 -20.41 -4.72
N SER A 221 5.38 -21.12 -3.80
CA SER A 221 3.93 -21.33 -3.85
C SER A 221 3.20 -20.00 -3.60
N GLN A 222 3.63 -19.23 -2.60
CA GLN A 222 3.12 -17.90 -2.27
C GLN A 222 3.26 -16.95 -3.45
N VAL A 223 4.46 -16.85 -4.04
CA VAL A 223 4.73 -15.99 -5.20
C VAL A 223 3.87 -16.40 -6.42
N SER A 224 3.73 -17.70 -6.68
CA SER A 224 2.95 -18.22 -7.80
C SER A 224 1.45 -17.91 -7.66
N LEU A 225 0.86 -18.20 -6.49
CA LEU A 225 -0.54 -17.89 -6.25
C LEU A 225 -0.79 -16.38 -6.27
N PHE A 226 0.08 -15.59 -5.63
CA PHE A 226 -0.01 -14.14 -5.65
C PHE A 226 0.01 -13.59 -7.08
N GLY A 227 0.94 -14.06 -7.91
CA GLY A 227 1.03 -13.69 -9.32
C GLY A 227 -0.27 -13.98 -10.09
N THR A 228 -0.93 -15.09 -9.77
CA THR A 228 -2.20 -15.49 -10.39
C THR A 228 -3.35 -14.55 -10.01
N VAL A 229 -3.45 -14.17 -8.73
CA VAL A 229 -4.64 -13.45 -8.21
C VAL A 229 -4.49 -11.95 -8.18
N ALA A 230 -3.28 -11.46 -7.93
CA ALA A 230 -2.96 -10.05 -7.72
C ALA A 230 -1.90 -9.52 -8.70
N GLY A 231 -1.23 -10.39 -9.48
CA GLY A 231 -0.05 -9.99 -10.26
C GLY A 231 -0.30 -8.85 -11.27
N SER A 232 -1.53 -8.70 -11.77
CA SER A 232 -1.91 -7.59 -12.65
C SER A 232 -1.85 -6.21 -11.97
N TYR A 233 -2.04 -6.14 -10.64
CA TYR A 233 -1.94 -4.91 -9.87
C TYR A 233 -0.47 -4.45 -9.73
N TYR A 234 0.48 -5.37 -9.79
CA TYR A 234 1.89 -5.17 -9.46
C TYR A 234 2.78 -4.92 -10.68
N GLN A 235 2.20 -4.56 -11.82
CA GLN A 235 2.95 -4.26 -13.04
C GLN A 235 3.49 -2.83 -12.99
N LYS A 236 4.78 -2.66 -13.29
CA LYS A 236 5.50 -1.36 -13.22
C LYS A 236 4.74 -0.22 -13.91
N GLU A 237 4.30 -0.46 -15.15
CA GLU A 237 3.63 0.54 -16.00
C GLU A 237 2.10 0.31 -16.05
N SER A 238 1.53 -0.23 -14.97
CA SER A 238 0.08 -0.42 -14.87
C SER A 238 -0.68 0.89 -14.99
N GLN A 239 -1.91 0.82 -15.51
CA GLN A 239 -2.88 1.91 -15.53
C GLN A 239 -4.03 1.56 -14.59
N CYS A 240 -4.82 2.56 -14.18
CA CYS A 240 -6.08 2.29 -13.50
C CYS A 240 -7.06 1.53 -14.40
N GLY A 241 -7.68 0.49 -13.86
CA GLY A 241 -8.82 -0.19 -14.46
C GLY A 241 -10.14 0.50 -14.16
N SER A 242 -11.23 0.00 -14.76
CA SER A 242 -12.60 0.45 -14.50
C SER A 242 -13.03 0.22 -13.05
N ASN A 243 -12.40 -0.74 -12.38
CA ASN A 243 -12.63 -1.08 -10.99
C ASN A 243 -11.62 -0.34 -10.12
N LYS A 244 -11.49 0.99 -10.25
CA LYS A 244 -10.78 1.79 -9.25
C LYS A 244 -11.69 1.96 -8.03
N TYR A 245 -11.13 1.94 -6.82
CA TYR A 245 -11.85 2.32 -5.61
C TYR A 245 -12.50 3.69 -5.81
N ALA A 246 -13.79 3.78 -5.48
CA ALA A 246 -14.58 4.95 -5.78
C ALA A 246 -14.01 6.20 -5.10
N PHE A 247 -14.01 7.32 -5.83
CA PHE A 247 -13.70 8.62 -5.24
C PHE A 247 -14.68 8.92 -4.10
N PRO A 248 -14.24 9.48 -2.96
CA PRO A 248 -15.13 9.76 -1.84
C PRO A 248 -16.30 10.64 -2.28
N SER A 249 -17.53 10.20 -2.01
CA SER A 249 -18.76 10.91 -2.40
C SER A 249 -19.48 11.58 -1.23
N VAL A 250 -19.08 11.25 0.00
CA VAL A 250 -19.67 11.82 1.22
C VAL A 250 -18.59 12.58 2.00
N PHE A 251 -18.96 13.77 2.45
CA PHE A 251 -18.05 14.73 3.06
C PHE A 251 -18.65 15.34 4.31
N VAL A 252 -17.80 15.69 5.27
CA VAL A 252 -18.16 16.50 6.43
C VAL A 252 -17.69 17.93 6.23
N HIS A 253 -18.42 18.90 6.80
CA HIS A 253 -17.96 20.28 6.84
C HIS A 253 -16.96 20.46 7.98
N VAL A 254 -15.90 21.21 7.69
CA VAL A 254 -14.94 21.71 8.66
C VAL A 254 -15.54 22.97 9.28
N PRO A 255 -15.75 23.02 10.61
CA PRO A 255 -16.27 24.19 11.32
C PRO A 255 -15.42 25.45 11.13
#